data_AF-A0A9E4FCW5-F1
#
_entry.id   AF-A0A9E4FCW5-F1
#
_cell.length_a   1.000
_cell.length_b   1.000
_cell.length_c   1.000
_cell.angle_alpha   90.00
_cell.angle_beta   90.00
_cell.angle_gamma   90.00
#
_symmetry.space_group_name_H-M   'P 1'
#
loop_
_entity.id
_entity.type
_entity.pdbx_description
1 polymer ?
#
loop_
_entity_poly.entity_id
_entity_poly.type
_entity_poly.pdbx_seq_one_letter_code
_entity_poly.pdbx_strand_id
1 'polypeptide(L)'
;MPGPVRLVIRFIVLAAASSAIAYGLLAWQHEGFTLVGVWLVDNDWRLHPVHFLIVGIGLVPPTMWDIFAMEMHAAKRRAEEERTGSPHDG
;
A
#
# COMPACT_ATOMS: atom_id res chain seq x y z
N MET A 1 16.52 -10.00 -8.92
CA MET A 1 15.38 -9.10 -9.22
C MET A 1 14.41 -9.12 -8.03
N PRO A 2 13.91 -8.00 -7.49
CA PRO A 2 12.46 -7.96 -7.25
C PRO A 2 11.85 -8.36 -8.59
N GLY A 3 11.28 -9.56 -8.70
CA GLY A 3 10.61 -9.92 -9.95
C GLY A 3 9.58 -8.83 -10.29
N PRO A 4 9.27 -8.58 -11.57
CA PRO A 4 8.18 -7.68 -11.95
C PRO A 4 6.89 -8.00 -11.16
N VAL A 5 6.70 -9.28 -10.83
CA VAL A 5 5.69 -9.82 -9.93
C VAL A 5 5.66 -9.12 -8.55
N ARG A 6 6.81 -8.87 -7.91
CA ARG A 6 6.87 -8.26 -6.57
C ARG A 6 6.43 -6.80 -6.57
N LEU A 7 6.72 -6.07 -7.65
CA LEU A 7 6.25 -4.70 -7.85
C LEU A 7 4.74 -4.68 -8.12
N VAL A 8 4.28 -5.56 -9.00
CA VAL A 8 2.84 -5.73 -9.31
C VAL A 8 2.05 -6.08 -8.05
N ILE A 9 2.54 -7.00 -7.22
CA ILE A 9 1.90 -7.34 -5.94
C ILE A 9 1.77 -6.09 -5.06
N ARG A 10 2.80 -5.26 -4.93
CA ARG A 10 2.74 -4.02 -4.12
C ARG A 10 1.72 -3.03 -4.67
N PHE A 11 1.61 -2.89 -5.98
CA PHE A 11 0.56 -2.07 -6.59
C PHE A 11 -0.85 -2.63 -6.37
N ILE A 12 -1.03 -3.95 -6.45
CA ILE A 12 -2.31 -4.61 -6.12
C ILE A 12 -2.67 -4.37 -4.66
N VAL A 13 -1.71 -4.50 -3.75
CA VAL A 13 -1.88 -4.23 -2.31
C VAL A 13 -2.27 -2.77 -2.08
N LEU A 14 -1.61 -1.82 -2.77
CA LEU A 14 -1.93 -0.40 -2.68
C LEU A 14 -3.33 -0.09 -3.20
N ALA A 15 -3.73 -0.70 -4.32
CA ALA A 15 -5.07 -0.57 -4.89
C ALA A 15 -6.12 -1.14 -3.92
N ALA A 16 -5.88 -2.35 -3.38
CA ALA A 16 -6.76 -2.97 -2.40
C ALA A 16 -6.90 -2.14 -1.13
N ALA A 17 -5.80 -1.57 -0.62
CA ALA A 17 -5.84 -0.66 0.53
C ALA A 17 -6.65 0.60 0.24
N SER A 18 -6.47 1.20 -0.95
CA SER A 18 -7.24 2.37 -1.39
C SER A 18 -8.73 2.05 -1.52
N SER A 19 -9.07 0.90 -2.11
CA SER A 19 -10.44 0.41 -2.18
C SER A 19 -11.04 0.15 -0.80
N ALA A 20 -10.27 -0.38 0.15
CA ALA A 20 -10.71 -0.58 1.53
C ALA A 20 -11.00 0.76 2.23
N ILE A 21 -10.19 1.80 1.99
CA ILE A 21 -10.46 3.15 2.49
C ILE A 21 -11.75 3.70 1.88
N ALA A 22 -11.89 3.63 0.56
CA ALA A 22 -13.09 4.13 -0.12
C ALA A 22 -14.36 3.42 0.35
N TYR A 23 -14.31 2.08 0.42
CA TYR A 23 -15.41 1.27 0.91
C TYR A 23 -15.74 1.57 2.38
N GLY A 24 -14.71 1.61 3.24
CA GLY A 24 -14.87 1.91 4.66
C GLY A 24 -15.49 3.28 4.90
N LEU A 25 -15.10 4.30 4.12
CA LEU A 25 -15.70 5.64 4.17
C LEU A 25 -17.16 5.61 3.74
N LEU A 26 -17.45 4.96 2.60
CA LEU A 26 -18.80 4.92 2.04
C LEU A 26 -19.78 4.16 2.96
N ALA A 27 -19.34 3.03 3.50
CA ALA A 27 -20.11 2.23 4.44
C ALA A 27 -20.27 2.94 5.79
N TRP A 28 -19.22 3.60 6.29
CA TRP A 28 -19.31 4.37 7.53
C TRP A 28 -20.25 5.58 7.41
N GLN A 29 -20.25 6.23 6.24
CA GLN A 29 -21.21 7.28 5.92
C GLN A 29 -22.64 6.75 5.91
N HIS A 30 -22.89 5.55 5.38
CA HIS A 30 -24.23 4.94 5.37
C HIS A 30 -24.76 4.64 6.79
N GLU A 31 -23.85 4.46 7.75
CA GLU A 31 -24.19 4.30 9.18
C GLU A 31 -24.21 5.65 9.94
N GLY A 32 -24.16 6.79 9.24
CA GLY A 32 -24.22 8.12 9.84
C GLY A 32 -22.96 8.50 10.62
N PHE A 33 -21.80 7.93 10.26
CA PHE A 33 -20.52 8.11 10.97
C PHE A 33 -20.56 7.69 12.45
N THR A 34 -21.46 6.79 12.81
CA THR A 34 -21.51 6.23 14.16
C THR A 34 -20.25 5.40 14.46
N LEU A 35 -19.83 5.37 15.72
CA LEU A 35 -18.77 4.48 16.21
C LEU A 35 -19.33 3.36 17.08
N VAL A 36 -20.66 3.26 17.16
CA VAL A 36 -21.35 2.21 17.93
C VAL A 36 -21.04 0.86 17.30
N GLY A 37 -20.58 -0.10 18.09
CA GLY A 37 -20.22 -1.43 17.60
C GLY A 37 -18.87 -1.48 16.86
N VAL A 38 -18.01 -0.46 17.03
CA VAL A 38 -16.60 -0.52 16.58
C VAL A 38 -15.85 -1.67 17.23
N TRP A 39 -16.17 -2.00 18.49
CA TRP A 39 -15.60 -3.19 19.11
C TRP A 39 -16.26 -4.46 18.63
N LEU A 40 -15.44 -5.37 18.09
CA LEU A 40 -15.86 -6.70 17.64
C LEU A 40 -16.61 -7.47 18.74
N VAL A 41 -16.22 -7.26 20.00
CA VAL A 41 -16.81 -7.93 21.17
C VAL A 41 -18.20 -7.39 21.50
N ASP A 42 -18.47 -6.12 21.20
CA ASP A 42 -19.75 -5.44 21.47
C ASP A 42 -20.73 -5.54 20.29
N ASN A 43 -20.32 -6.11 19.16
CA ASN A 43 -21.08 -6.11 17.91
C ASN A 43 -21.25 -7.51 17.31
N ASP A 44 -21.41 -8.56 18.13
CA ASP A 44 -21.61 -9.95 17.67
C ASP A 44 -20.57 -10.39 16.61
N TRP A 45 -19.31 -9.97 16.76
CA TRP A 45 -18.22 -10.25 15.80
C TRP A 45 -18.44 -9.66 14.38
N ARG A 46 -19.34 -8.69 14.23
CA ARG A 46 -19.57 -8.00 12.95
C ARG A 46 -18.47 -6.98 12.69
N LEU A 47 -17.95 -7.00 11.45
CA LEU A 47 -16.97 -6.04 10.98
C LEU A 47 -17.61 -4.66 10.81
N HIS A 48 -17.26 -3.73 11.70
CA HIS A 48 -17.62 -2.32 11.52
C HIS A 48 -16.85 -1.70 10.33
N PRO A 49 -17.47 -0.80 9.53
CA PRO A 49 -16.82 -0.14 8.38
C PRO A 49 -15.46 0.51 8.70
N VAL A 50 -15.30 1.01 9.92
CA VAL A 50 -14.05 1.62 10.42
C VAL A 50 -12.87 0.64 10.42
N HIS A 51 -13.09 -0.67 10.55
CA HIS A 51 -12.00 -1.65 10.47
C HIS A 51 -11.34 -1.64 9.08
N PHE A 52 -12.13 -1.48 8.02
CA PHE A 52 -11.60 -1.37 6.66
C PHE A 52 -10.78 -0.08 6.49
N LEU A 53 -11.16 1.01 7.17
CA LEU A 53 -10.38 2.24 7.20
C LEU A 53 -9.05 2.06 7.92
N ILE A 54 -9.05 1.45 9.10
CA ILE A 54 -7.84 1.19 9.88
C ILE A 54 -6.86 0.34 9.06
N VAL A 55 -7.36 -0.74 8.45
CA VAL A 55 -6.54 -1.61 7.60
C VAL A 55 -6.00 -0.83 6.40
N GLY A 56 -6.87 -0.14 5.65
CA GLY A 56 -6.45 0.59 4.46
C GLY A 56 -5.43 1.70 4.76
N ILE A 57 -5.71 2.55 5.76
CA ILE A 57 -4.79 3.62 6.20
C ILE A 57 -3.49 3.04 6.73
N GLY A 58 -3.53 1.93 7.47
CA GLY A 58 -2.34 1.27 7.99
C GLY A 58 -1.47 0.64 6.90
N LEU A 59 -2.07 0.18 5.79
CA LEU A 59 -1.37 -0.50 4.71
C LEU A 59 -0.76 0.45 3.69
N VAL A 60 -1.34 1.63 3.47
CA VAL A 60 -0.89 2.57 2.44
C VAL A 60 0.55 3.06 2.67
N PRO A 61 0.93 3.64 3.83
CA PRO A 61 2.28 4.15 4.05
C PRO A 61 3.40 3.11 3.87
N PRO A 62 3.33 1.91 4.50
CA PRO A 62 4.39 0.92 4.33
C PRO A 62 4.46 0.41 2.89
N THR A 63 3.33 0.21 2.21
CA THR A 63 3.32 -0.24 0.81
C THR A 63 3.93 0.80 -0.12
N MET A 64 3.62 2.08 0.09
CA MET A 64 4.16 3.19 -0.71
C MET A 64 5.67 3.35 -0.50
N TRP A 65 6.13 3.29 0.75
CA TRP A 65 7.56 3.28 1.09
C TRP A 65 8.30 2.17 0.36
N ASP A 66 7.69 0.99 0.36
CA ASP A 66 8.24 -0.20 -0.26
C ASP A 66 8.38 -0.05 -1.79
N ILE A 67 7.43 0.60 -2.47
CA ILE A 67 7.52 0.90 -3.91
C ILE A 67 8.68 1.86 -4.17
N PHE A 68 8.78 2.95 -3.41
CA PHE A 68 9.85 3.94 -3.57
C PHE A 68 11.25 3.36 -3.32
N ALA A 69 11.39 2.52 -2.30
CA ALA A 69 12.65 1.85 -2.03
C ALA A 69 13.09 0.97 -3.21
N MET A 70 12.15 0.26 -3.84
CA MET A 70 12.44 -0.55 -5.03
C MET A 70 12.91 0.30 -6.22
N GLU A 71 12.24 1.42 -6.47
CA GLU A 71 12.59 2.34 -7.56
C GLU A 71 13.96 2.98 -7.33
N MET A 72 14.24 3.46 -6.12
CA MET A 72 15.53 4.02 -5.75
C MET A 72 16.67 3.02 -5.96
N HIS A 73 16.48 1.76 -5.54
CA HIS A 73 17.48 0.71 -5.76
C HIS A 73 17.67 0.36 -7.24
N ALA A 74 16.60 0.44 -8.05
CA ALA A 74 16.71 0.23 -9.49
C ALA A 74 17.47 1.39 -10.18
N ALA A 75 17.19 2.64 -9.80
CA ALA A 75 17.86 3.82 -10.32
C ALA A 75 19.37 3.82 -9.97
N LYS A 76 19.72 3.51 -8.72
CA LYS A 76 21.12 3.45 -8.27
C LYS A 76 21.96 2.46 -9.09
N ARG A 77 21.42 1.26 -9.37
CA ARG A 77 22.13 0.26 -10.17
C ARG A 77 22.35 0.69 -11.62
N ARG A 78 21.35 1.32 -12.25
CA ARG A 78 21.50 1.86 -13.62
C ARG A 78 22.62 2.90 -13.69
N ALA A 79 22.69 3.80 -12.71
CA ALA A 79 23.77 4.78 -12.62
C ALA A 79 25.16 4.13 -12.41
N GLU A 80 25.23 3.04 -11.63
CA GLU A 80 26.46 2.26 -11.47
C GLU A 80 26.86 1.54 -12.77
N GLU A 81 25.91 0.94 -13.49
CA GLU A 81 26.15 0.31 -14.80
C GLU A 81 26.64 1.31 -15.85
N GLU A 82 26.05 2.51 -15.92
CA GLU A 82 26.51 3.60 -16.81
C GLU A 82 27.92 4.09 -16.46
N ARG A 83 28.24 4.19 -15.16
CA ARG A 83 29.57 4.61 -14.70
C ARG A 83 30.65 3.56 -14.98
N THR A 84 30.29 2.28 -14.92
CA THR A 84 31.24 1.17 -15.12
C THR A 84 31.35 0.76 -16.60
N GLY A 85 30.33 1.10 -17.40
CA GLY A 85 30.29 0.86 -18.84
C GLY A 85 30.88 1.96 -19.71
N SER A 86 31.41 3.05 -19.14
CA SER A 86 32.18 4.05 -19.89
C SER A 86 33.53 3.43 -20.27
N PRO A 87 33.76 3.08 -21.56
CA PRO A 87 35.05 2.59 -21.99
C PRO A 87 36.04 3.74 -21.87
N HIS A 88 37.20 3.41 -21.36
CA HIS A 88 38.39 4.23 -21.43
C HIS A 88 38.83 4.28 -22.91
N ASP A 89 38.09 4.98 -23.77
CA ASP A 89 38.52 5.31 -25.13
C ASP A 89 39.52 6.46 -25.01
N GLY A 90 40.76 6.08 -24.73
CA GLY A 90 41.97 6.88 -24.94
C GLY A 90 42.62 6.52 -26.26
#